data_AF-A0A358A6P0-F1
#
_entry.id   AF-A0A358A6P0-F1
#
_cell.length_a   1.000
_cell.length_b   1.000
_cell.length_c   1.000
_cell.angle_alpha   90.00
_cell.angle_beta   90.00
_cell.angle_gamma   90.00
#
_symmetry.space_group_name_H-M   'P 1'
#
loop_
_entity.id
_entity.type
_entity.pdbx_description
1 polymer ?
#
loop_
_entity_poly.entity_id
_entity_poly.type
_entity_poly.pdbx_seq_one_letter_code
_entity_poly.pdbx_strand_id
1 'polypeptide(L)'
;MPTVQRSIRIQEKTFREIEQMVRESGKEFSAVTNELLEEAVRMQRCPGIVFSEGTAGRRARIAGSGIEVWEVIAAYKSMSKDFNRLQNAYHWLSEQQLGSAVGYYKAYTEEIDRIIKQNDELTGEDVHKRYPFLVRGSR
;
A
#
# COMPACT_ATOMS: atom_id res chain seq x y z
N MET A 1 -16.04 4.85 10.45
CA MET A 1 -16.36 3.58 11.18
C MET A 1 -16.47 3.90 12.66
N PRO A 2 -17.29 3.17 13.44
CA PRO A 2 -17.36 3.35 14.88
C PRO A 2 -15.99 3.05 15.52
N THR A 3 -15.55 3.92 16.44
CA THR A 3 -14.31 3.73 17.19
C THR A 3 -14.63 3.17 18.58
N VAL A 4 -13.71 2.39 19.14
CA VAL A 4 -13.84 1.81 20.48
C VAL A 4 -12.62 2.23 21.31
N GLN A 5 -12.85 2.96 22.39
CA GLN A 5 -11.78 3.36 23.30
C GLN A 5 -11.45 2.23 24.28
N ARG A 6 -10.17 1.92 24.41
CA ARG A 6 -9.60 0.98 25.39
C ARG A 6 -8.33 1.58 25.98
N SER A 7 -8.10 1.38 27.27
CA SER A 7 -6.87 1.81 27.93
C SER A 7 -5.85 0.68 27.89
N ILE A 8 -4.63 0.99 27.43
CA ILE A 8 -3.50 0.07 27.35
C ILE A 8 -2.26 0.74 27.95
N ARG A 9 -1.37 -0.04 28.57
CA ARG A 9 -0.05 0.45 29.00
C ARG A 9 0.96 0.17 27.89
N ILE A 10 1.60 1.20 27.39
CA ILE A 10 2.65 1.11 26.37
C ILE A 10 4.00 1.17 27.08
N GLN A 11 4.95 0.34 26.66
CA GLN A 11 6.31 0.40 27.19
C GLN A 11 6.95 1.75 26.82
N GLU A 12 7.68 2.36 27.74
CA GLU A 12 8.28 3.69 27.53
C GLU A 12 9.15 3.76 26.28
N LYS A 13 9.91 2.69 25.98
CA LYS A 13 10.70 2.61 24.74
C LYS A 13 9.81 2.74 23.50
N THR A 14 8.74 1.96 23.40
CA THR A 14 7.80 1.99 22.27
C THR A 14 7.11 3.35 22.16
N PHE A 15 6.74 3.96 23.29
CA PHE A 15 6.15 5.29 23.32
C PHE A 15 7.08 6.33 22.67
N ARG A 16 8.38 6.32 23.01
CA ARG A 16 9.38 7.25 22.45
C ARG A 16 9.57 7.06 20.94
N GLU A 17 9.54 5.83 20.44
CA GLU A 17 9.60 5.55 19.00
C GLU A 17 8.37 6.12 18.26
N ILE A 18 7.17 5.96 18.82
CA ILE A 18 5.94 6.52 18.24
C ILE A 18 5.97 8.05 18.27
N GLU A 19 6.45 8.66 19.36
CA GLU A 19 6.62 10.12 19.43
C GLU A 19 7.58 10.64 18.35
N GLN A 20 8.62 9.89 18.02
CA GLN A 20 9.52 10.27 16.92
C GLN A 20 8.79 10.23 15.57
N MET A 21 8.02 9.16 15.29
CA MET A 21 7.20 9.06 14.08
C MET A 21 6.15 10.17 13.98
N VAL A 22 5.57 10.59 15.10
CA VAL A 22 4.64 11.73 15.19
C VAL A 22 5.33 13.03 14.76
N ARG A 23 6.55 13.30 15.27
CA ARG A 23 7.31 14.49 14.87
C ARG A 23 7.66 14.49 13.39
N GLU A 24 8.02 13.34 12.84
CA GLU A 24 8.40 13.20 11.43
C GLU A 24 7.22 13.31 10.47
N SER A 25 6.07 12.75 10.84
CA SER A 25 4.87 12.74 10.00
C SER A 25 3.99 13.99 10.16
N GLY A 26 4.12 14.72 11.27
CA GLY A 26 3.22 15.83 11.62
C GLY A 26 1.79 15.40 11.95
N LYS A 27 1.53 14.10 12.08
CA LYS A 27 0.22 13.53 12.43
C LYS A 27 0.02 13.50 13.94
N GLU A 28 -1.24 13.48 14.38
CA GLU A 28 -1.60 13.29 15.79
C GLU A 28 -1.11 11.92 16.32
N PHE A 29 -0.73 11.86 17.60
CA PHE A 29 -0.26 10.62 18.24
C PHE A 29 -1.27 9.47 18.10
N SER A 30 -2.56 9.76 18.27
CA SER A 30 -3.62 8.77 18.12
C SER A 30 -3.74 8.25 16.68
N ALA A 31 -3.51 9.11 15.67
CA ALA A 31 -3.56 8.72 14.28
C ALA A 31 -2.40 7.76 13.93
N VAL A 32 -1.17 8.10 14.32
CA VAL A 32 0.01 7.24 14.11
C VAL A 32 -0.14 5.92 14.85
N THR A 33 -0.59 5.97 16.11
CA THR A 33 -0.77 4.75 16.92
C THR A 33 -1.83 3.83 16.32
N ASN A 34 -2.96 4.38 15.88
CA ASN A 34 -4.03 3.58 15.25
C ASN A 34 -3.56 2.98 13.90
N GLU A 35 -2.84 3.75 13.09
CA GLU A 35 -2.25 3.28 11.83
C GLU A 35 -1.31 2.08 12.09
N LEU A 36 -0.38 2.21 13.06
CA LEU A 36 0.54 1.12 13.43
C LEU A 36 -0.17 -0.13 13.95
N LEU A 37 -1.23 0.04 14.75
CA LEU A 37 -2.02 -1.09 15.27
C LEU A 37 -2.80 -1.79 14.16
N GLU A 38 -3.41 -1.02 13.26
CA GLU A 38 -4.11 -1.57 12.10
C GLU A 38 -3.12 -2.34 11.22
N GLU A 39 -1.98 -1.76 10.88
CA GLU A 39 -0.93 -2.39 10.09
C GLU A 39 -0.46 -3.71 10.72
N ALA A 40 -0.21 -3.73 12.03
CA ALA A 40 0.20 -4.94 12.74
C ALA A 40 -0.83 -6.06 12.59
N VAL A 41 -2.12 -5.76 12.75
CA VAL A 41 -3.21 -6.74 12.55
C VAL A 41 -3.27 -7.23 11.10
N ARG A 42 -3.06 -6.33 10.14
CA ARG A 42 -3.11 -6.67 8.71
C ARG A 42 -1.91 -7.52 8.29
N MET A 43 -0.70 -7.21 8.76
CA MET A 43 0.49 -8.02 8.53
C MET A 43 0.37 -9.42 9.16
N GLN A 44 -0.25 -9.53 10.34
CA GLN A 44 -0.53 -10.83 10.97
C GLN A 44 -1.51 -11.68 10.14
N ARG A 45 -2.49 -11.05 9.49
CA ARG A 45 -3.48 -11.72 8.62
C ARG A 45 -2.93 -12.08 7.24
N CYS A 46 -1.96 -11.30 6.74
CA CYS A 46 -1.41 -11.44 5.40
C CYS A 46 0.12 -11.54 5.47
N PRO A 47 0.68 -12.73 5.82
CA PRO A 47 2.11 -12.94 5.84
C PRO A 47 2.75 -12.58 4.49
N GLY A 48 3.92 -11.96 4.52
CA GLY A 48 4.62 -11.48 3.32
C GLY A 48 4.19 -10.09 2.84
N ILE A 49 3.22 -9.44 3.51
CA ILE A 49 2.89 -8.03 3.31
C ILE A 49 3.52 -7.18 4.43
N VAL A 50 4.07 -6.03 4.05
CA VAL A 50 4.59 -5.01 4.95
C VAL A 50 4.02 -3.64 4.58
N PHE A 51 4.08 -2.68 5.49
CA PHE A 51 3.70 -1.29 5.22
C PHE A 51 4.91 -0.38 5.30
N SER A 52 5.07 0.47 4.30
CA SER A 52 6.17 1.44 4.25
C SER A 52 5.75 2.70 3.54
N GLU A 53 6.50 3.78 3.78
CA GLU A 53 6.31 5.04 3.05
C GLU A 53 6.54 4.87 1.54
N GLY A 54 5.83 5.68 0.78
CA GLY A 54 5.89 5.77 -0.67
C GLY A 54 5.55 7.20 -1.13
N THR A 55 5.61 7.45 -2.43
CA THR A 55 5.35 8.78 -3.01
C THR A 55 3.93 9.28 -2.77
N ALA A 56 2.98 8.36 -2.66
CA ALA A 56 1.58 8.63 -2.36
C ALA A 56 1.20 8.25 -0.92
N GLY A 57 2.19 8.25 -0.02
CA GLY A 57 2.06 7.91 1.39
C GLY A 57 2.30 6.43 1.69
N ARG A 58 2.06 6.10 2.96
CA ARG A 58 2.25 4.77 3.53
C ARG A 58 1.27 3.74 2.94
N ARG A 59 1.78 2.66 2.36
CA ARG A 59 0.98 1.65 1.65
C ARG A 59 1.50 0.23 1.84
N ALA A 60 0.63 -0.74 1.59
CA ALA A 60 0.95 -2.15 1.59
C ALA A 60 1.87 -2.53 0.43
N ARG A 61 2.96 -3.24 0.75
CA ARG A 61 3.97 -3.74 -0.18
C ARG A 61 4.24 -5.22 0.03
N ILE A 62 4.68 -5.87 -1.03
CA ILE A 62 5.19 -7.24 -0.97
C ILE A 62 6.59 -7.19 -0.35
N ALA A 63 6.77 -7.88 0.77
CA ALA A 63 8.03 -7.91 1.52
C ALA A 63 9.21 -8.31 0.63
N GLY A 64 10.31 -7.55 0.71
CA GLY A 64 11.54 -7.82 -0.04
C GLY A 64 11.51 -7.48 -1.53
N SER A 65 10.41 -6.93 -2.06
CA SER A 65 10.32 -6.57 -3.48
C SER A 65 10.30 -5.07 -3.77
N GLY A 66 9.88 -4.25 -2.80
CA GLY A 66 9.58 -2.84 -3.01
C GLY A 66 8.29 -2.56 -3.80
N ILE A 67 7.60 -3.58 -4.30
CA ILE A 67 6.39 -3.44 -5.13
C ILE A 67 5.15 -3.27 -4.24
N GLU A 68 4.30 -2.30 -4.55
CA GLU A 68 3.03 -2.08 -3.86
C GLU A 68 1.99 -3.12 -4.28
N VAL A 69 1.14 -3.53 -3.34
CA VAL A 69 0.13 -4.57 -3.61
C VAL A 69 -0.81 -4.13 -4.74
N TRP A 70 -1.19 -2.85 -4.80
CA TRP A 70 -2.10 -2.36 -5.83
C TRP A 70 -1.52 -2.49 -7.24
N GLU A 71 -0.19 -2.35 -7.42
CA GLU A 71 0.48 -2.46 -8.73
C GLU A 71 0.33 -3.87 -9.28
N VAL A 72 0.63 -4.88 -8.44
CA VAL A 72 0.45 -6.30 -8.79
C VAL A 72 -1.00 -6.61 -9.09
N ILE A 73 -1.95 -6.03 -8.34
CA ILE A 73 -3.37 -6.28 -8.53
C ILE A 73 -3.92 -5.58 -9.78
N ALA A 74 -3.44 -4.39 -10.12
CA ALA A 74 -3.77 -3.72 -11.36
C ALA A 74 -3.33 -4.58 -12.57
N ALA A 75 -2.09 -5.07 -12.55
CA ALA A 75 -1.58 -6.00 -13.55
C ALA A 75 -2.38 -7.31 -13.58
N TYR A 76 -2.70 -7.88 -12.42
CA TYR A 76 -3.50 -9.10 -12.33
C TYR A 76 -4.89 -8.92 -12.96
N LYS A 77 -5.54 -7.78 -12.72
CA LYS A 77 -6.83 -7.44 -13.34
C LYS A 77 -6.73 -7.26 -14.85
N SER A 78 -5.70 -6.58 -15.35
CA SER A 78 -5.50 -6.39 -16.80
C SER A 78 -5.21 -7.70 -17.54
N MET A 79 -4.72 -8.70 -16.82
CA MET A 79 -4.51 -10.08 -17.29
C MET A 79 -5.73 -10.99 -17.08
N SER A 80 -6.93 -10.42 -16.96
CA SER A 80 -8.18 -11.17 -16.70
C SER A 80 -8.11 -12.09 -15.46
N LYS A 81 -7.31 -11.70 -14.45
CA LYS A 81 -7.05 -12.47 -13.23
C LYS A 81 -6.40 -13.84 -13.49
N ASP A 82 -5.59 -13.95 -14.54
CA ASP A 82 -4.77 -15.14 -14.81
C ASP A 82 -3.47 -15.11 -14.00
N PHE A 83 -3.33 -16.07 -13.07
CA PHE A 83 -2.19 -16.13 -12.16
C PHE A 83 -0.90 -16.59 -12.85
N ASN A 84 -0.98 -17.46 -13.86
CA ASN A 84 0.20 -17.90 -14.61
C ASN A 84 0.77 -16.73 -15.43
N ARG A 85 -0.11 -15.91 -16.02
CA ARG A 85 0.32 -14.69 -16.72
C ARG A 85 0.95 -13.68 -15.76
N LEU A 86 0.40 -13.53 -14.56
CA LEU A 86 0.97 -12.68 -13.53
C LEU A 86 2.37 -13.16 -13.10
N GLN A 87 2.54 -14.46 -12.85
CA GLN A 87 3.83 -15.07 -12.53
C GLN A 87 4.86 -14.84 -13.62
N ASN A 88 4.48 -14.98 -14.90
CA ASN A 88 5.39 -14.70 -16.02
C ASN A 88 5.79 -13.22 -16.09
N ALA A 89 4.86 -12.30 -15.82
CA ALA A 89 5.14 -10.86 -15.82
C ALA A 89 6.05 -10.43 -14.65
N TYR A 90 5.85 -11.02 -13.47
CA TYR A 90 6.64 -10.79 -12.26
C TYR A 90 7.55 -11.99 -11.95
N HIS A 91 8.28 -12.49 -12.94
CA HIS A 91 9.07 -13.73 -12.85
C HIS A 91 10.17 -13.71 -11.77
N TRP A 92 10.55 -12.53 -11.26
CA TRP A 92 11.50 -12.37 -10.15
C TRP A 92 10.83 -12.44 -8.76
N LEU A 93 9.50 -12.46 -8.68
CA LEU A 93 8.76 -12.67 -7.45
C LEU A 93 8.43 -14.15 -7.28
N SER A 94 8.49 -14.63 -6.05
CA SER A 94 8.05 -16.00 -5.76
C SER A 94 6.54 -16.14 -5.89
N GLU A 95 6.08 -17.37 -6.10
CA GLU A 95 4.66 -17.70 -6.07
C GLU A 95 4.01 -17.26 -4.74
N GLN A 96 4.72 -17.43 -3.62
CA GLN A 96 4.23 -17.02 -2.31
C GLN A 96 4.07 -15.50 -2.22
N GLN A 97 5.00 -14.71 -2.75
CA GLN A 97 4.90 -13.25 -2.78
C GLN A 97 3.69 -12.77 -3.58
N LEU A 98 3.46 -13.35 -4.76
CA LEU A 98 2.29 -13.05 -5.58
C LEU A 98 1.00 -13.54 -4.91
N GLY A 99 1.03 -14.72 -4.29
CA GLY A 99 -0.05 -15.26 -3.49
C GLY A 99 -0.43 -14.35 -2.32
N SER A 100 0.55 -13.79 -1.61
CA SER A 100 0.33 -12.83 -0.53
C SER A 100 -0.33 -11.54 -1.03
N ALA A 101 0.07 -11.03 -2.20
CA ALA A 101 -0.57 -9.85 -2.80
C ALA A 101 -2.04 -10.12 -3.16
N VAL A 102 -2.32 -11.24 -3.83
CA VAL A 102 -3.68 -11.66 -4.18
C VAL A 102 -4.51 -11.94 -2.91
N GLY A 103 -3.92 -12.54 -1.90
CA GLY A 103 -4.56 -12.79 -0.60
C GLY A 103 -4.92 -11.50 0.13
N TYR A 104 -4.01 -10.53 0.16
CA TYR A 104 -4.27 -9.21 0.71
C TYR A 104 -5.39 -8.49 -0.03
N TYR A 105 -5.40 -8.56 -1.37
CA TYR A 105 -6.47 -7.98 -2.18
C TYR A 105 -7.85 -8.57 -1.86
N LYS A 106 -7.93 -9.89 -1.66
CA LYS A 106 -9.18 -10.55 -1.26
C LYS A 106 -9.67 -10.07 0.11
N ALA A 107 -8.75 -9.80 1.04
CA ALA A 107 -9.10 -9.32 2.38
C ALA A 107 -9.45 -7.82 2.42
N TYR A 108 -8.88 -7.01 1.51
CA TYR A 108 -8.98 -5.55 1.52
C TYR A 108 -9.28 -4.99 0.12
N THR A 109 -10.28 -5.56 -0.55
CA THR A 109 -10.62 -5.26 -1.95
C THR A 109 -10.94 -3.79 -2.18
N GLU A 110 -11.77 -3.20 -1.33
CA GLU A 110 -12.24 -1.82 -1.48
C GLU A 110 -11.08 -0.81 -1.45
N GLU A 111 -10.09 -1.02 -0.59
CA GLU A 111 -8.92 -0.15 -0.51
C GLU A 111 -8.12 -0.18 -1.82
N ILE A 112 -7.75 -1.38 -2.26
CA ILE A 112 -6.93 -1.55 -3.46
C ILE A 112 -7.68 -1.07 -4.71
N ASP A 113 -8.98 -1.35 -4.80
CA ASP A 113 -9.82 -0.88 -5.90
C ASP A 113 -9.90 0.65 -5.94
N ARG A 114 -9.99 1.32 -4.78
CA ARG A 114 -9.93 2.78 -4.71
C ARG A 114 -8.59 3.32 -5.19
N ILE A 115 -7.47 2.71 -4.78
CA ILE A 115 -6.13 3.15 -5.20
C ILE A 115 -5.95 2.97 -6.71
N ILE A 116 -6.37 1.84 -7.27
CA ILE A 116 -6.33 1.58 -8.71
C ILE A 116 -7.16 2.63 -9.44
N LYS A 117 -8.41 2.84 -9.02
CA LYS A 117 -9.30 3.83 -9.63
C LYS A 117 -8.72 5.24 -9.62
N GLN A 118 -8.15 5.68 -8.49
CA GLN A 118 -7.51 7.00 -8.37
C GLN A 118 -6.32 7.17 -9.32
N ASN A 119 -5.58 6.09 -9.60
CA ASN A 119 -4.48 6.13 -10.56
C ASN A 119 -5.00 6.11 -12.01
N ASP A 120 -6.05 5.34 -12.30
CA ASP A 120 -6.67 5.28 -13.63
C ASP A 120 -7.34 6.60 -14.03
N GLU A 121 -7.81 7.40 -13.05
CA GLU A 121 -8.40 8.72 -13.26
C GLU A 121 -7.39 9.78 -13.73
N LEU A 122 -6.07 9.55 -13.60
CA LEU A 122 -5.04 10.45 -14.12
C LEU A 122 -4.88 10.25 -15.63
N THR A 123 -5.57 11.07 -16.43
CA THR A 123 -5.45 11.01 -17.89
C THR A 123 -4.16 11.65 -18.40
N GLY A 124 -3.75 11.31 -19.62
CA GLY A 124 -2.61 11.98 -20.27
C GLY A 124 -2.81 13.50 -20.43
N GLU A 125 -4.06 13.94 -20.56
CA GLU A 125 -4.42 15.36 -20.63
C GLU A 125 -4.26 16.05 -19.26
N ASP A 126 -4.68 15.39 -18.17
CA ASP A 126 -4.46 15.87 -16.80
C ASP A 126 -2.97 15.98 -16.46
N VAL A 127 -2.18 14.98 -16.88
CA VAL A 127 -0.71 15.01 -16.72
C VAL A 127 -0.10 16.14 -17.55
N HIS A 128 -0.54 16.34 -18.80
CA HIS A 128 -0.05 17.44 -19.64
C HIS A 128 -0.35 18.82 -19.01
N LYS A 129 -1.58 19.00 -18.51
CA LYS A 129 -2.02 20.26 -17.90
C LYS A 129 -1.28 20.56 -16.60
N ARG A 130 -1.07 19.54 -15.75
CA ARG A 130 -0.49 19.71 -14.40
C ARG A 130 1.03 19.64 -14.40
N TYR A 131 1.61 18.84 -15.29
CA TYR A 131 3.04 18.56 -15.41
C TYR A 131 3.49 18.61 -16.87
N PRO A 132 3.44 19.80 -17.52
CA PRO A 132 3.74 19.93 -18.95
C PRO A 132 5.16 19.48 -19.32
N PHE A 133 6.10 19.48 -18.37
CA PHE A 133 7.47 19.02 -18.54
C PHE A 133 7.65 17.49 -18.55
N LEU A 134 6.65 16.72 -18.09
CA LEU A 134 6.68 15.25 -18.12
C LEU A 134 6.22 14.69 -19.48
N VAL A 135 5.48 15.47 -20.25
CA VAL A 135 5.05 15.08 -21.59
C VAL A 135 6.21 15.36 -22.53
N ARG A 136 6.92 14.32 -22.97
CA ARG A 136 7.86 14.44 -24.09
C ARG A 136 7.07 15.00 -25.28
N GLY A 137 7.39 16.23 -25.69
CA GLY A 137 6.86 16.77 -26.93
C GLY A 137 7.15 15.79 -28.05
N SER A 138 6.10 15.42 -28.81
CA SER A 138 6.29 14.74 -30.10
C SER A 138 7.31 15.56 -30.90
N ARG A 139 8.51 15.02 -31.07
CA ARG A 139 9.39 15.41 -32.18
C ARG A 139 9.08 14.49 -33.33
#